data_AF-A0AAD6HV21-F1
#
_entry.id   AF-A0AAD6HV21-F1
#
_cell.length_a   1.000
_cell.length_b   1.000
_cell.length_c   1.000
_cell.angle_alpha   90.00
_cell.angle_beta   90.00
_cell.angle_gamma   90.00
#
_symmetry.space_group_name_H-M   'P 1'
#
loop_
_entity.id
_entity.type
_entity.pdbx_description
1 polymer ?
#
loop_
_entity_poly.entity_id
_entity_poly.type
_entity_poly.pdbx_seq_one_letter_code
_entity_poly.pdbx_strand_id
1 'polypeptide(L)'
;MSMGIKNETLSNLITVDNQYLDRTTIRRNIVEKYQHTVHGCLPGGEDAVRELYSYLLSHHLPNRFPSLFRLSRGQFLNTITKRAFPVEPPEDPNLCLRILAETVEEDIFLLKETETTHVCLAFACCFPTGFDPSEKLGQDLSGIHGPVPTYNKIGPRLPALKGSHRPPLRLGRRLSLQKASGVHAS
;
A
#
# COMPACT_ATOMS: atom_id res chain seq x y z
N MET A 1 -16.42 -13.55 -13.17
CA MET A 1 -15.51 -12.42 -13.48
C MET A 1 -14.08 -12.90 -13.30
N SER A 2 -13.26 -12.81 -14.36
CA SER A 2 -11.84 -13.23 -14.30
C SER A 2 -11.02 -12.08 -13.73
N MET A 3 -10.48 -12.26 -12.52
CA MET A 3 -9.47 -11.36 -11.95
C MET A 3 -8.14 -11.64 -12.65
N GLY A 4 -7.74 -10.75 -13.58
CA GLY A 4 -6.50 -10.86 -14.34
C GLY A 4 -5.32 -10.21 -13.63
N ILE A 5 -4.23 -10.97 -13.43
CA ILE A 5 -2.95 -10.41 -12.99
C ILE A 5 -2.31 -9.68 -14.18
N LYS A 6 -2.42 -8.35 -14.23
CA LYS A 6 -1.68 -7.49 -15.17
C LYS A 6 -0.45 -6.89 -14.49
N ASN A 7 0.71 -6.96 -15.16
CA ASN A 7 1.91 -6.20 -14.76
C ASN A 7 1.70 -4.74 -15.19
N GLU A 8 1.72 -3.82 -14.22
CA GLU A 8 1.74 -2.37 -14.45
C GLU A 8 3.15 -1.84 -14.18
N THR A 9 3.49 -0.71 -14.81
CA THR A 9 4.75 -0.03 -14.51
C THR A 9 4.64 0.66 -13.14
N LEU A 10 5.74 0.74 -12.38
CA LEU A 10 5.75 1.44 -11.08
C LEU A 10 5.18 2.87 -11.19
N SER A 11 5.39 3.53 -12.34
CA SER A 11 4.88 4.88 -12.65
C SER A 11 3.35 5.03 -12.64
N ASN A 12 2.60 3.92 -12.72
CA ASN A 12 1.13 3.88 -12.69
C ASN A 12 0.58 3.32 -11.38
N LEU A 13 1.45 3.00 -10.41
CA LEU A 13 1.05 2.32 -9.19
C LEU A 13 0.30 3.24 -8.22
N ILE A 14 0.70 4.51 -8.15
CA ILE A 14 0.07 5.51 -7.31
C ILE A 14 -0.79 6.43 -8.18
N THR A 15 -2.04 6.58 -7.78
CA THR A 15 -2.99 7.47 -8.46
C THR A 15 -3.30 8.70 -7.61
N VAL A 16 -3.41 9.85 -8.27
CA VAL A 16 -3.82 11.11 -7.63
C VAL A 16 -4.83 11.76 -8.57
N ASP A 17 -6.05 11.98 -8.07
CA ASP A 17 -7.14 12.62 -8.80
C ASP A 17 -7.70 13.84 -8.02
N ASN A 18 -8.79 14.41 -8.50
CA ASN A 18 -9.43 15.58 -7.86
C ASN A 18 -10.08 15.27 -6.49
N GLN A 19 -10.19 14.00 -6.09
CA GLN A 19 -10.73 13.57 -4.80
C GLN A 19 -9.63 13.23 -3.79
N TYR A 20 -8.35 13.42 -4.15
CA TYR A 20 -7.19 13.10 -3.31
C TYR A 20 -7.28 13.71 -1.91
N LEU A 21 -7.64 14.99 -1.80
CA LEU A 21 -7.73 15.69 -0.52
C LEU A 21 -8.75 15.04 0.42
N ASP A 22 -9.95 14.75 -0.09
CA ASP A 22 -11.03 14.16 0.69
C ASP A 22 -10.65 12.75 1.17
N ARG A 23 -10.12 11.92 0.25
CA ARG A 23 -9.75 10.54 0.54
C ARG A 23 -8.58 10.45 1.50
N THR A 24 -7.52 11.25 1.33
CA THR A 24 -6.38 11.25 2.26
C THR A 24 -6.73 11.81 3.64
N THR A 25 -7.67 12.76 3.72
CA THR A 25 -8.20 13.24 4.99
C THR A 25 -8.97 12.14 5.74
N ILE A 26 -9.79 11.36 5.03
CA ILE A 26 -10.47 10.19 5.62
C ILE A 26 -9.44 9.15 6.08
N ARG A 27 -8.42 8.85 5.27
CA ARG A 27 -7.36 7.90 5.63
C ARG A 27 -6.63 8.31 6.90
N ARG A 28 -6.30 9.59 7.05
CA ARG A 28 -5.71 10.13 8.30
C ARG A 28 -6.58 9.85 9.52
N ASN A 29 -7.88 10.16 9.43
CA ASN A 29 -8.81 9.92 10.54
C ASN A 29 -8.91 8.43 10.89
N ILE A 30 -8.89 7.54 9.88
CA ILE A 30 -8.90 6.08 10.07
C ILE A 30 -7.62 5.63 10.79
N VAL A 31 -6.46 6.11 10.34
CA VAL A 31 -5.15 5.80 10.93
C VAL A 31 -5.08 6.24 12.39
N GLU A 32 -5.54 7.45 12.71
CA GLU A 32 -5.55 7.96 14.09
C GLU A 32 -6.49 7.15 14.99
N LYS A 33 -7.66 6.77 14.47
CA LYS A 33 -8.70 6.08 15.25
C LYS A 33 -8.43 4.60 15.45
N TYR A 34 -7.90 3.92 14.44
CA TYR A 34 -7.81 2.44 14.41
C TYR A 34 -6.37 1.90 14.43
N GLN A 35 -5.34 2.75 14.44
CA GLN A 35 -3.93 2.42 14.71
C GLN A 35 -3.50 1.00 14.29
N HIS A 36 -3.27 0.11 15.27
CA HIS A 36 -2.79 -1.27 15.07
C HIS A 36 -3.71 -2.16 14.23
N THR A 37 -4.98 -1.81 14.09
CA THR A 37 -5.90 -2.50 13.18
C THR A 37 -5.57 -2.17 11.72
N VAL A 38 -5.17 -0.94 11.41
CA VAL A 38 -5.02 -0.45 10.02
C VAL A 38 -3.58 -0.29 9.57
N HIS A 39 -2.61 -0.36 10.48
CA HIS A 39 -1.20 -0.47 10.13
C HIS A 39 -0.43 -1.26 11.17
N GLY A 40 0.65 -1.91 10.74
CA GLY A 40 1.54 -2.62 11.65
C GLY A 40 2.81 -3.09 10.94
N CYS A 41 3.86 -3.30 11.72
CA CYS A 41 5.13 -3.84 11.28
C CYS A 41 5.63 -4.85 12.30
N LEU A 42 6.00 -6.05 11.83
CA LEU A 42 6.70 -7.06 12.61
C LEU A 42 8.22 -6.93 12.44
N PRO A 43 9.01 -7.52 13.36
CA PRO A 43 10.46 -7.64 13.18
C PRO A 43 10.83 -8.27 11.84
N GLY A 44 11.76 -7.65 11.13
CA GLY A 44 12.21 -8.04 9.79
C GLY A 44 11.41 -7.39 8.65
N GLY A 45 10.41 -6.56 8.95
CA GLY A 45 9.66 -5.75 7.98
C GLY A 45 10.13 -4.30 7.85
N GLU A 46 10.97 -3.82 8.77
CA GLU A 46 11.36 -2.42 8.90
C GLU A 46 12.08 -1.89 7.67
N ASP A 47 13.00 -2.69 7.11
CA ASP A 47 13.76 -2.30 5.92
C ASP A 47 12.84 -2.10 4.71
N ALA A 48 11.85 -2.98 4.53
CA ALA A 48 10.87 -2.85 3.45
C ALA A 48 9.99 -1.60 3.62
N VAL A 49 9.61 -1.28 4.87
CA VAL A 49 8.86 -0.05 5.18
C VAL A 49 9.70 1.19 4.87
N ARG A 50 10.95 1.23 5.31
CA ARG A 50 11.86 2.36 5.07
C ARG A 50 12.18 2.53 3.59
N GLU A 51 12.41 1.44 2.89
CA GLU A 51 12.64 1.46 1.45
C GLU A 51 11.43 2.03 0.70
N LEU A 52 10.21 1.55 1.01
CA LEU A 52 9.00 2.06 0.39
C LEU A 52 8.78 3.54 0.72
N TYR A 53 9.02 3.94 1.97
CA TYR A 53 8.93 5.33 2.41
C TYR A 53 9.85 6.23 1.60
N SER A 54 11.14 5.91 1.57
CA SER A 54 12.15 6.67 0.82
C SER A 54 11.84 6.70 -0.67
N TYR A 55 11.44 5.56 -1.25
CA TYR A 55 11.08 5.51 -2.66
C TYR A 55 9.89 6.43 -2.96
N LEU A 56 8.82 6.39 -2.16
CA LEU A 56 7.62 7.18 -2.43
C LEU A 56 7.84 8.67 -2.19
N LEU A 57 8.35 9.07 -1.02
CA LEU A 57 8.45 10.47 -0.65
C LEU A 57 9.65 11.16 -1.30
N SER A 58 10.79 10.49 -1.41
CA SER A 58 12.04 11.13 -1.87
C SER A 58 12.22 11.05 -3.38
N HIS A 59 11.54 10.11 -4.06
CA HIS A 59 11.73 9.88 -5.49
C HIS A 59 10.41 9.89 -6.28
N HIS A 60 9.50 8.95 -6.03
CA HIS A 60 8.37 8.69 -6.91
C HIS A 60 7.37 9.85 -6.97
N LEU A 61 6.86 10.29 -5.81
CA LEU A 61 5.81 11.31 -5.75
C LEU A 61 6.29 12.67 -6.26
N PRO A 62 7.46 13.21 -5.85
CA PRO A 62 7.96 14.47 -6.38
C PRO A 62 8.27 14.43 -7.88
N ASN A 63 8.80 13.32 -8.40
CA ASN A 63 9.11 13.18 -9.83
C ASN A 63 7.84 13.02 -10.68
N ARG A 64 6.84 12.29 -10.17
CA ARG A 64 5.61 12.01 -10.92
C ARG A 64 4.59 13.14 -10.88
N PHE A 65 4.47 13.83 -9.74
CA PHE A 65 3.52 14.91 -9.51
C PHE A 65 4.20 16.16 -8.90
N PRO A 66 5.17 16.79 -9.59
CA PRO A 66 5.99 17.87 -9.05
C PRO A 66 5.21 19.15 -8.67
N SER A 67 4.00 19.33 -9.20
CA SER A 67 3.11 20.42 -8.79
C SER A 67 2.46 20.18 -7.42
N LEU A 68 2.29 18.92 -7.03
CA LEU A 68 1.57 18.48 -5.82
C LEU A 68 2.51 18.11 -4.68
N PHE A 69 3.66 17.52 -5.01
CA PHE A 69 4.65 17.07 -4.04
C PHE A 69 5.99 17.71 -4.32
N ARG A 70 6.61 18.31 -3.29
CA ARG A 70 7.88 19.03 -3.43
C ARG A 70 8.87 18.59 -2.37
N LEU A 71 10.14 18.59 -2.72
CA LEU A 71 11.22 18.45 -1.76
C LEU A 71 11.77 19.84 -1.41
N SER A 72 11.95 20.11 -0.12
CA SER A 72 12.56 21.35 0.34
C SER A 72 13.22 21.16 1.70
N ARG A 73 14.51 21.51 1.82
CA ARG A 73 15.23 21.52 3.11
C ARG A 73 15.11 20.20 3.90
N GLY A 74 15.24 19.05 3.23
CA GLY A 74 15.10 17.73 3.85
C GLY A 74 13.67 17.35 4.25
N GLN A 75 12.67 18.08 3.74
CA GLN A 75 11.25 17.80 3.94
C GLN A 75 10.57 17.48 2.61
N PHE A 76 9.69 16.48 2.66
CA PHE A 76 8.67 16.23 1.66
C PHE A 76 7.45 17.10 2.00
N LEU A 77 6.98 17.86 1.02
CA LEU A 77 5.86 18.79 1.16
C LEU A 77 4.70 18.32 0.27
N ASN A 78 3.57 18.03 0.91
CA ASN A 78 2.31 17.80 0.22
C ASN A 78 1.54 19.13 0.11
N THR A 79 1.56 19.73 -1.07
CA THR A 79 0.99 21.08 -1.28
C THR A 79 -0.53 21.09 -1.22
N ILE A 80 -1.18 19.92 -1.40
CA ILE A 80 -2.64 19.77 -1.28
C ILE A 80 -3.06 19.74 0.19
N THR A 81 -2.46 18.85 0.99
CA THR A 81 -2.84 18.68 2.40
C THR A 81 -2.15 19.67 3.34
N LYS A 82 -1.19 20.45 2.83
CA LYS A 82 -0.32 21.38 3.60
C LYS A 82 0.53 20.68 4.65
N ARG A 83 0.72 19.37 4.54
CA ARG A 83 1.57 18.60 5.45
C ARG A 83 3.01 18.53 4.95
N ALA A 84 3.92 18.42 5.91
CA ALA A 84 5.33 18.19 5.69
C ALA A 84 5.76 16.94 6.47
N PHE A 85 6.64 16.15 5.86
CA PHE A 85 7.23 14.95 6.45
C PHE A 85 8.74 14.94 6.20
N PRO A 86 9.54 14.29 7.06
CA PRO A 86 10.95 14.11 6.79
C PRO A 86 11.15 13.29 5.51
N VAL A 87 12.13 13.67 4.70
CA VAL A 87 12.54 12.89 3.51
C VAL A 87 13.19 11.58 3.93
N GLU A 88 13.97 11.63 5.01
CA GLU A 88 14.53 10.44 5.62
C GLU A 88 13.46 9.69 6.44
N PRO A 89 13.37 8.35 6.32
CA PRO A 89 12.44 7.57 7.11
C PRO A 89 12.68 7.75 8.62
N PRO A 90 11.63 8.03 9.41
CA PRO A 90 11.71 7.91 10.86
C PRO A 90 12.19 6.53 11.33
N GLU A 91 12.79 6.49 12.54
CA GLU A 91 13.25 5.22 13.13
C GLU A 91 12.10 4.24 13.37
N ASP A 92 10.96 4.75 13.87
CA ASP A 92 9.73 3.98 14.11
C ASP A 92 9.04 3.62 12.78
N PRO A 93 8.97 2.32 12.41
CA PRO A 93 8.30 1.88 11.19
C PRO A 93 6.80 2.17 11.21
N ASN A 94 6.14 2.26 12.38
CA ASN A 94 4.73 2.62 12.45
C ASN A 94 4.51 4.08 12.08
N LEU A 95 5.39 5.00 12.49
CA LEU A 95 5.34 6.38 12.01
C LEU A 95 5.51 6.46 10.48
N CYS A 96 6.43 5.70 9.90
CA CYS A 96 6.57 5.60 8.44
C CYS A 96 5.27 5.13 7.77
N LEU A 97 4.67 4.04 8.26
CA LEU A 97 3.42 3.48 7.73
C LEU A 97 2.24 4.46 7.86
N ARG A 98 2.14 5.21 8.96
CA ARG A 98 1.11 6.25 9.13
C ARG A 98 1.25 7.37 8.10
N ILE A 99 2.48 7.86 7.90
CA ILE A 99 2.79 8.89 6.90
C ILE A 99 2.45 8.39 5.49
N LEU A 100 2.84 7.16 5.15
CA LEU A 100 2.50 6.53 3.89
C LEU A 100 0.98 6.43 3.72
N ALA A 101 0.27 5.93 4.74
CA ALA A 101 -1.18 5.74 4.73
C ALA A 101 -1.95 7.06 4.51
N GLU A 102 -1.49 8.18 5.06
CA GLU A 102 -2.13 9.48 4.82
C GLU A 102 -1.61 10.23 3.57
N THR A 103 -0.55 9.73 2.93
CA THR A 103 0.06 10.36 1.75
C THR A 103 -0.40 9.71 0.44
N VAL A 104 -0.52 8.38 0.39
CA VAL A 104 -1.00 7.65 -0.79
C VAL A 104 -2.36 7.02 -0.52
N GLU A 105 -3.18 6.92 -1.56
CA GLU A 105 -4.57 6.43 -1.46
C GLU A 105 -4.64 4.90 -1.40
N GLU A 106 -3.60 4.22 -1.87
CA GLU A 106 -3.51 2.78 -1.97
C GLU A 106 -3.35 2.09 -0.60
N ASP A 107 -3.97 0.91 -0.47
CA ASP A 107 -3.74 0.01 0.66
C ASP A 107 -2.56 -0.91 0.35
N ILE A 108 -1.68 -1.06 1.33
CA ILE A 108 -0.31 -1.55 1.18
C ILE A 108 -0.13 -2.79 2.06
N PHE A 109 0.36 -3.86 1.47
CA PHE A 109 0.88 -5.04 2.17
C PHE A 109 2.30 -5.31 1.68
N LEU A 110 3.24 -5.41 2.62
CA LEU A 110 4.65 -5.67 2.36
C LEU A 110 4.95 -7.12 2.69
N LEU A 111 5.26 -7.87 1.63
CA LEU A 111 5.52 -9.30 1.70
C LEU A 111 7.02 -9.57 1.58
N LYS A 112 7.57 -10.37 2.48
CA LYS A 112 8.94 -10.88 2.41
C LYS A 112 8.93 -12.27 1.79
N GLU A 113 9.72 -12.46 0.75
CA GLU A 113 9.94 -13.77 0.13
C GLU A 113 10.69 -14.70 1.10
N THR A 114 10.23 -15.95 1.16
CA THR A 114 10.88 -17.06 1.86
C THR A 114 11.23 -18.16 0.85
N GLU A 115 11.85 -19.25 1.29
CA GLU A 115 12.20 -20.36 0.40
C GLU A 115 11.00 -20.96 -0.34
N THR A 116 9.81 -20.90 0.25
CA THR A 116 8.62 -21.61 -0.23
C THR A 116 7.40 -20.72 -0.44
N THR A 117 7.37 -19.51 0.14
CA THR A 117 6.19 -18.65 0.14
C THR A 117 6.56 -17.17 0.32
N HIS A 118 5.57 -16.32 0.56
CA HIS A 118 5.78 -14.94 0.98
C HIS A 118 4.98 -14.68 2.25
N VAL A 119 5.57 -13.95 3.19
CA VAL A 119 4.98 -13.63 4.50
C VAL A 119 4.75 -12.12 4.61
N CYS A 120 3.57 -11.70 5.06
CA CYS A 120 3.27 -10.29 5.29
C CYS A 120 3.93 -9.80 6.58
N LEU A 121 4.92 -8.92 6.47
CA LEU A 121 5.64 -8.38 7.64
C LEU A 121 5.28 -6.95 7.97
N ALA A 122 4.65 -6.22 7.06
CA ALA A 122 4.12 -4.89 7.35
C ALA A 122 2.94 -4.56 6.45
N PHE A 123 2.05 -3.69 6.92
CA PHE A 123 0.91 -3.23 6.13
C PHE A 123 0.44 -1.84 6.57
N ALA A 124 -0.27 -1.19 5.66
CA ALA A 124 -1.10 -0.01 5.90
C ALA A 124 -2.36 -0.14 5.04
N CYS A 125 -3.51 -0.44 5.64
CA CYS A 125 -4.76 -0.72 4.95
C CYS A 125 -5.93 0.00 5.64
N CYS A 126 -6.41 1.07 5.02
CA CYS A 126 -7.49 1.92 5.56
C CYS A 126 -8.87 1.50 5.06
N PHE A 127 -8.97 0.82 3.92
CA PHE A 127 -10.23 0.43 3.31
C PHE A 127 -10.29 -1.08 3.00
N PRO A 128 -10.11 -1.96 4.01
CA PRO A 128 -10.24 -3.40 3.83
C PRO A 128 -11.68 -3.76 3.46
N THR A 129 -11.85 -4.82 2.66
CA THR A 129 -13.18 -5.30 2.23
C THR A 129 -13.45 -6.69 2.79
N GLY A 130 -14.22 -6.75 3.88
CA GLY A 130 -14.68 -8.01 4.46
C GLY A 130 -13.62 -8.79 5.25
N PHE A 131 -12.56 -8.13 5.72
CA PHE A 131 -11.56 -8.71 6.62
C PHE A 131 -10.95 -7.64 7.53
N ASP A 132 -10.37 -8.06 8.66
CA ASP A 132 -9.48 -7.22 9.46
C ASP A 132 -8.04 -7.34 8.91
N PRO A 133 -7.40 -6.24 8.46
CA PRO A 133 -6.08 -6.32 7.84
C PRO A 133 -4.97 -6.70 8.83
N SER A 134 -5.17 -6.47 10.14
CA SER A 134 -4.22 -6.92 11.16
C SER A 134 -4.12 -8.45 11.25
N GLU A 135 -5.20 -9.18 10.93
CA GLU A 135 -5.18 -10.65 10.87
C GLU A 135 -4.28 -11.19 9.74
N LYS A 136 -3.91 -10.34 8.78
CA LYS A 136 -3.00 -10.72 7.67
C LYS A 136 -1.53 -10.56 8.05
N LEU A 137 -1.22 -9.81 9.10
CA LEU A 137 0.14 -9.60 9.56
C LEU A 137 0.73 -10.91 10.11
N GLY A 138 1.93 -11.26 9.67
CA GLY A 138 2.62 -12.50 10.00
C GLY A 138 2.13 -13.74 9.23
N GLN A 139 1.07 -13.62 8.44
CA GLN A 139 0.55 -14.74 7.65
C GLN A 139 1.31 -14.88 6.33
N ASP A 140 1.41 -16.12 5.85
CA ASP A 140 1.86 -16.41 4.50
C ASP A 140 0.72 -16.27 3.48
N LEU A 141 1.02 -16.42 2.19
CA LEU A 141 0.00 -16.32 1.14
C LEU A 141 -1.18 -17.28 1.34
N SER A 142 -0.93 -18.49 1.85
CA SER A 142 -1.99 -19.46 2.14
C SER A 142 -2.91 -18.95 3.26
N GLY A 143 -2.34 -18.50 4.37
CA GLY A 143 -3.07 -17.93 5.50
C GLY A 143 -3.83 -16.66 5.14
N ILE A 144 -3.25 -15.78 4.32
CA ILE A 144 -3.91 -14.57 3.82
C ILE A 144 -5.19 -14.92 3.06
N HIS A 145 -5.14 -15.97 2.23
CA HIS A 145 -6.21 -16.34 1.30
C HIS A 145 -7.12 -17.50 1.78
N GLY A 146 -6.86 -18.09 2.94
CA GLY A 146 -7.64 -19.20 3.50
C GLY A 146 -9.18 -19.03 3.45
N PRO A 147 -9.74 -17.82 3.73
CA PRO A 147 -11.18 -17.58 3.65
C PRO A 147 -11.76 -17.59 2.23
N VAL A 148 -10.95 -17.50 1.18
CA VAL A 148 -11.41 -17.47 -0.22
C VAL A 148 -11.65 -18.91 -0.70
N PRO A 149 -12.90 -19.32 -0.93
CA PRO A 149 -13.18 -20.65 -1.47
C PRO A 149 -12.46 -20.79 -2.81
N THR A 150 -11.72 -21.88 -3.01
CA THR A 150 -10.93 -22.23 -4.22
C THR A 150 -9.54 -21.61 -4.40
N TYR A 151 -8.96 -20.86 -3.45
CA TYR A 151 -7.57 -20.38 -3.59
C TYR A 151 -6.57 -21.52 -3.90
N ASN A 152 -6.69 -22.65 -3.19
CA ASN A 152 -5.86 -23.84 -3.38
C ASN A 152 -6.03 -24.52 -4.76
N LYS A 153 -7.08 -24.18 -5.52
CA LYS A 153 -7.35 -24.72 -6.87
C LYS A 153 -6.83 -23.83 -7.99
N ILE A 154 -6.45 -22.59 -7.67
CA ILE A 154 -5.76 -21.68 -8.56
C ILE A 154 -4.27 -21.82 -8.19
N GLY A 155 -3.63 -22.89 -8.66
CA GLY A 155 -2.20 -23.17 -8.41
C GLY A 155 -1.30 -21.96 -8.72
N PRO A 156 -0.02 -21.98 -8.28
CA PRO A 156 0.83 -20.80 -8.21
C PRO A 156 0.99 -20.14 -9.58
N ARG A 157 0.18 -19.11 -9.86
CA ARG A 157 0.35 -18.25 -11.03
C ARG A 157 1.32 -17.14 -10.69
N LEU A 158 2.54 -17.52 -10.33
CA LEU A 158 3.70 -16.66 -10.45
C LEU A 158 4.80 -17.48 -11.16
N PRO A 159 5.12 -17.17 -12.43
CA PRO A 159 6.39 -17.60 -12.97
C PRO A 159 7.49 -17.00 -12.07
N ALA A 160 8.38 -17.85 -11.55
CA ALA A 160 9.62 -17.40 -10.96
C ALA A 160 10.37 -16.56 -12.00
N LEU A 161 10.55 -15.26 -11.74
CA LEU A 161 11.39 -14.41 -12.56
C LEU A 161 12.85 -14.79 -12.30
N LYS A 162 13.36 -15.77 -13.05
CA LYS A 162 14.81 -15.93 -13.24
C LYS A 162 15.27 -14.77 -14.13
N GLY A 163 15.84 -13.75 -13.52
CA GLY A 163 16.41 -12.61 -14.23
C GLY A 163 17.21 -11.75 -13.27
N SER A 164 18.51 -11.64 -13.52
CA SER A 164 19.44 -10.77 -12.83
C SER A 164 19.06 -9.30 -13.06
N HIS A 165 18.16 -8.76 -12.24
CA HIS A 165 18.04 -7.35 -11.84
C HIS A 165 16.91 -7.28 -10.83
N ARG A 166 17.25 -7.07 -9.55
CA ARG A 166 16.30 -6.97 -8.45
C ARG A 166 15.55 -5.63 -8.51
N PRO A 167 14.21 -5.62 -8.47
CA PRO A 167 13.49 -4.53 -7.82
C PRO A 167 12.88 -5.06 -6.52
N PRO A 168 13.06 -4.40 -5.37
CA PRO A 168 12.26 -4.73 -4.20
C PRO A 168 10.90 -4.02 -4.34
N LEU A 169 9.90 -4.53 -3.63
CA LEU A 169 8.55 -3.98 -3.46
C LEU A 169 7.53 -4.34 -4.58
N ARG A 170 6.83 -5.45 -4.37
CA ARG A 170 5.52 -5.70 -4.99
C ARG A 170 4.42 -5.16 -4.08
N LEU A 171 3.82 -4.03 -4.46
CA LEU A 171 2.68 -3.43 -3.75
C LEU A 171 1.36 -4.09 -4.20
N GLY A 172 0.52 -4.48 -3.23
CA GLY A 172 -0.81 -5.05 -3.43
C GLY A 172 -1.80 -4.10 -4.12
N ARG A 173 -2.84 -4.67 -4.74
CA ARG A 173 -3.69 -4.04 -5.76
C ARG A 173 -4.80 -3.13 -5.23
N ARG A 174 -5.12 -2.14 -6.08
CA ARG A 174 -6.34 -1.32 -6.16
C ARG A 174 -7.63 -2.16 -6.09
N LEU A 175 -8.44 -1.97 -5.06
CA LEU A 175 -9.88 -2.28 -5.07
C LEU A 175 -10.66 -1.01 -5.46
N SER A 176 -10.98 -0.84 -6.75
CA SER A 176 -11.92 0.18 -7.19
C SER A 176 -13.31 -0.43 -7.32
N LEU A 177 -14.18 -0.22 -6.33
CA LEU A 177 -15.62 -0.46 -6.49
C LEU A 177 -16.23 0.76 -7.19
N GLN A 178 -16.57 0.61 -8.47
CA GLN A 178 -17.53 1.51 -9.11
C GLN A 178 -18.92 1.19 -8.54
N LYS A 179 -19.60 2.18 -7.94
CA LYS A 179 -21.03 2.07 -7.62
C LYS A 179 -21.80 1.90 -8.94
N ALA A 180 -22.50 0.78 -9.08
CA ALA A 180 -23.62 0.69 -9.99
C ALA A 180 -24.75 1.57 -9.43
N SER A 181 -24.94 2.77 -9.98
CA SER A 181 -26.18 3.52 -9.79
C SER A 181 -27.22 2.95 -10.74
N GLY A 182 -28.08 2.08 -10.21
CA GLY A 182 -29.30 1.63 -10.85
C GLY A 182 -30.45 1.74 -9.86
N VAL A 183 -31.49 2.44 -10.32
CA VAL A 183 -32.89 2.43 -9.85
C VAL A 183 -33.27 3.38 -8.69
N HIS A 184 -33.93 4.48 -9.06
CA HIS A 184 -35.16 4.86 -8.39
C HIS A 184 -36.31 4.75 -9.39
N ALA A 185 -37.37 4.07 -8.92
CA ALA A 185 -38.63 3.86 -9.59
C ALA A 185 -39.51 5.10 -9.44
N SER A 186 -40.25 5.44 -10.49
CA SER A 186 -41.71 5.55 -10.52
C SER A 186 -42.16 5.51 -11.99
#